data_AF-K9V9R1-F1
#
_entry.id   AF-K9V9R1-F1
#
_cell.length_a   1.000
_cell.length_b   1.000
_cell.length_c   1.000
_cell.angle_alpha   90.00
_cell.angle_beta   90.00
_cell.angle_gamma   90.00
#
_symmetry.space_group_name_H-M   'P 1'
#
loop_
_entity.id
_entity.type
_entity.pdbx_description
1 polymer ?
#
loop_
_entity_poly.entity_id
_entity_poly.type
_entity_poly.pdbx_seq_one_letter_code
_entity_poly.pdbx_strand_id
1 'polypeptide(L)'
;MRIVEIGHEGVGKTTFMASMYGTLQKSIEGFSLRASHVNDHNRLIKLSTDIKQKKYPTPTDQRQEYKFYLQYQNKDIFPFTWADYRGGAIRETQDSEQATLLQKDLQQADGILIFCDCQALVQRDSRKNQIGRMTALITNALKNIERPIGLAVVLTKADLVNELNEDDFKIFEGLSKAIKASTYIASMMIPVACGPEPINVELPLLFVLYIGVFIQANYLTKEINEHKQMAEYYEKQTYGFGGFVQELWDIFQGNTTYREMSQESLEKATTKYKELEPLIEPVEALKKYLSISE
;
A
#
# COMPACT_ATOMS: atom_id res chain seq x y z
N MET A 1 -6.04 -4.27 -0.80
CA MET A 1 -5.34 -2.99 -1.00
C MET A 1 -5.05 -2.77 -2.49
N ARG A 2 -5.28 -1.57 -3.02
CA ARG A 2 -4.91 -1.15 -4.39
C ARG A 2 -3.78 -0.12 -4.37
N ILE A 3 -2.65 -0.47 -4.98
CA ILE A 3 -1.49 0.39 -5.16
C ILE A 3 -1.49 0.93 -6.58
N VAL A 4 -1.25 2.23 -6.73
CA VAL A 4 -1.09 2.90 -8.02
C VAL A 4 0.34 3.39 -8.15
N GLU A 5 1.03 2.99 -9.23
CA GLU A 5 2.30 3.62 -9.59
C GLU A 5 2.14 4.61 -10.73
N ILE A 6 2.85 5.73 -10.61
CA ILE A 6 2.84 6.81 -11.58
C ILE A 6 4.25 7.35 -11.76
N GLY A 7 4.60 7.65 -13.00
CA GLY A 7 5.92 8.13 -13.36
C GLY A 7 6.03 8.34 -14.86
N HIS A 8 6.86 9.30 -15.27
CA HIS A 8 7.07 9.55 -16.69
C HIS A 8 7.72 8.35 -17.39
N GLU A 9 7.67 8.36 -18.72
CA GLU A 9 8.32 7.34 -19.54
C GLU A 9 9.84 7.35 -19.33
N GLY A 10 10.46 6.17 -19.21
CA GLY A 10 11.91 6.05 -18.98
C GLY A 10 12.40 6.37 -17.56
N VAL A 11 11.49 6.62 -16.61
CA VAL A 11 11.84 6.85 -15.19
C VAL A 11 12.36 5.58 -14.50
N GLY A 12 12.02 4.40 -15.02
CA GLY A 12 12.49 3.12 -14.50
C GLY A 12 11.45 2.28 -13.74
N LYS A 13 10.14 2.52 -13.89
CA LYS A 13 9.07 1.74 -13.20
C LYS A 13 9.19 0.23 -13.41
N THR A 14 9.25 -0.23 -14.67
CA THR A 14 9.37 -1.66 -14.98
C THR A 14 10.66 -2.27 -14.42
N THR A 15 11.78 -1.53 -14.51
CA THR A 15 13.06 -1.93 -13.92
C THR A 15 12.95 -2.07 -12.41
N PHE A 16 12.35 -1.08 -11.74
CA PHE A 16 12.11 -1.09 -10.30
C PHE A 16 11.24 -2.28 -9.88
N MET A 17 10.08 -2.48 -10.50
CA MET A 17 9.18 -3.59 -10.16
C MET A 17 9.88 -4.95 -10.27
N ALA A 18 10.68 -5.17 -11.32
CA ALA A 18 11.43 -6.41 -11.48
C ALA A 18 12.59 -6.55 -10.48
N SER A 19 13.34 -5.47 -10.23
CA SER A 19 14.42 -5.45 -9.23
C SER A 19 13.87 -5.70 -7.83
N MET A 20 12.85 -4.95 -7.42
CA MET A 20 12.16 -5.11 -6.14
C MET A 20 11.59 -6.52 -5.98
N TYR A 21 10.87 -7.04 -6.98
CA TYR A 21 10.29 -8.38 -6.92
C TYR A 21 11.37 -9.45 -6.73
N GLY A 22 12.45 -9.38 -7.51
CA GLY A 22 13.57 -10.31 -7.41
C GLY A 22 14.38 -10.18 -6.12
N THR A 23 14.45 -8.98 -5.54
CA THR A 23 15.04 -8.74 -4.21
C THR A 23 14.20 -9.42 -3.13
N LEU A 24 12.88 -9.23 -3.16
CA LEU A 24 11.96 -9.84 -2.19
C LEU A 24 11.75 -11.36 -2.39
N GLN A 25 12.30 -11.98 -3.42
CA GLN A 25 12.37 -13.45 -3.48
C GLN A 25 13.39 -14.05 -2.52
N LYS A 26 14.36 -13.26 -2.03
CA LYS A 26 15.38 -13.75 -1.10
C LYS A 26 14.92 -13.75 0.37
N SER A 27 13.72 -13.26 0.64
CA SER A 27 13.22 -12.90 1.97
C SER A 27 14.07 -11.83 2.66
N ILE A 28 13.44 -10.73 3.07
CA ILE A 28 14.08 -9.63 3.81
C ILE A 28 13.34 -9.46 5.12
N GLU A 29 14.02 -9.68 6.25
CA GLU A 29 13.38 -9.67 7.57
C GLU A 29 12.12 -10.56 7.65
N GLY A 30 12.13 -11.68 6.91
CA GLY A 30 10.99 -12.60 6.82
C GLY A 30 9.97 -12.23 5.73
N PHE A 31 10.07 -11.06 5.09
CA PHE A 31 9.15 -10.61 4.05
C PHE A 31 9.55 -11.05 2.64
N SER A 32 8.58 -11.60 1.91
CA SER A 32 8.72 -11.92 0.48
C SER A 32 7.45 -11.55 -0.30
N LEU A 33 7.53 -11.64 -1.63
CA LEU A 33 6.37 -11.44 -2.51
C LEU A 33 6.05 -12.69 -3.31
N ARG A 34 4.75 -12.93 -3.46
CA ARG A 34 4.23 -13.96 -4.37
C ARG A 34 3.28 -13.35 -5.39
N ALA A 35 3.58 -13.52 -6.66
CA ALA A 35 2.61 -13.22 -7.72
C ALA A 35 1.46 -14.24 -7.71
N SER A 36 0.25 -13.77 -7.98
CA SER A 36 -0.92 -14.64 -8.11
C SER A 36 -0.87 -15.49 -9.39
N HIS A 37 -0.28 -14.95 -10.46
CA HIS A 37 -0.13 -15.65 -11.73
C HIS A 37 1.32 -16.09 -11.94
N VAL A 38 1.50 -17.34 -12.36
CA VAL A 38 2.82 -17.92 -12.66
C VAL A 38 3.54 -17.17 -13.79
N ASN A 39 2.81 -16.63 -14.76
CA ASN A 39 3.38 -15.86 -15.86
C ASN A 39 4.00 -14.55 -15.37
N ASP A 40 3.35 -13.86 -14.43
CA ASP A 40 3.88 -12.64 -13.81
C ASP A 40 5.14 -12.97 -13.00
N HIS A 41 5.11 -14.04 -12.21
CA HIS A 41 6.28 -14.53 -11.48
C HIS A 41 7.45 -14.78 -12.44
N ASN A 42 7.28 -15.66 -13.43
CA ASN A 42 8.35 -16.04 -14.36
C ASN A 42 8.92 -14.84 -15.11
N ARG A 43 8.05 -13.92 -15.56
CA ARG A 43 8.46 -12.70 -16.26
C ARG A 43 9.29 -11.79 -15.36
N LEU A 44 8.84 -11.54 -14.13
CA LEU A 44 9.55 -10.65 -13.20
C LEU A 44 10.89 -11.24 -12.73
N ILE A 45 10.96 -12.55 -12.49
CA ILE A 45 12.22 -13.26 -12.20
C ILE A 45 13.22 -13.12 -13.36
N LYS A 46 12.76 -13.36 -14.59
CA LYS A 46 13.60 -13.22 -15.77
C LYS A 46 14.12 -11.79 -15.91
N LEU A 47 13.23 -10.80 -15.82
CA LEU A 47 13.60 -9.38 -15.89
C LEU A 47 14.60 -8.99 -14.80
N SER A 48 14.41 -9.46 -13.56
CA SER A 48 15.34 -9.21 -12.46
C SER A 48 16.73 -9.78 -12.76
N THR A 49 16.79 -10.98 -13.35
CA THR A 49 18.03 -11.63 -13.75
C THR A 49 18.73 -10.87 -14.89
N ASP A 50 17.96 -10.42 -15.88
CA ASP A 50 18.46 -9.61 -17.00
C ASP A 50 19.04 -8.27 -16.50
N ILE A 51 18.34 -7.59 -15.58
CA ILE A 51 18.81 -6.32 -14.98
C ILE A 51 20.14 -6.51 -14.23
N LYS A 52 20.31 -7.62 -13.50
CA LYS A 52 21.59 -7.96 -12.86
C LYS A 52 22.74 -8.12 -13.87
N GLN A 53 22.42 -8.51 -15.10
CA GLN A 53 23.36 -8.59 -16.23
C GLN A 53 23.43 -7.28 -17.03
N LYS A 54 22.91 -6.16 -16.50
CA LYS A 54 22.83 -4.85 -17.17
C LYS A 54 22.00 -4.85 -18.45
N LYS A 55 21.06 -5.80 -18.60
CA LYS A 55 20.08 -5.86 -19.69
C LYS A 55 18.75 -5.31 -19.18
N TYR A 56 18.44 -4.09 -19.58
CA TYR A 56 17.25 -3.38 -19.11
C TYR A 56 16.04 -3.62 -20.03
N PRO A 57 14.81 -3.71 -19.48
CA PRO A 57 13.61 -3.86 -20.29
C PRO A 57 13.36 -2.62 -21.15
N THR A 58 12.72 -2.82 -22.30
CA THR A 58 12.16 -1.72 -23.08
C THR A 58 10.96 -1.10 -22.34
N PRO A 59 10.63 0.18 -22.60
CA PRO A 59 9.39 0.76 -22.12
C PRO A 59 8.18 -0.13 -22.45
N THR A 60 7.24 -0.22 -21.52
CA THR A 60 5.99 -0.98 -21.66
C THR A 60 4.91 -0.09 -22.26
N ASP A 61 4.24 -0.58 -23.31
CA ASP A 61 3.22 0.18 -24.04
C ASP A 61 1.79 0.07 -23.47
N GLN A 62 1.57 -0.84 -22.52
CA GLN A 62 0.24 -1.15 -21.97
C GLN A 62 0.18 -1.04 -20.45
N ARG A 63 -0.93 -0.46 -19.95
CA ARG A 63 -1.33 -0.52 -18.54
C ARG A 63 -1.43 -1.99 -18.13
N GLN A 64 -0.80 -2.32 -17.01
CA GLN A 64 -0.85 -3.67 -16.45
C GLN A 64 -1.33 -3.59 -15.01
N GLU A 65 -2.14 -4.57 -14.61
CA GLU A 65 -2.54 -4.75 -13.22
C GLU A 65 -2.00 -6.10 -12.74
N TYR A 66 -1.20 -6.05 -11.69
CA TYR A 66 -0.63 -7.24 -11.05
C TYR A 66 -1.38 -7.55 -9.76
N LYS A 67 -1.48 -8.83 -9.45
CA LYS A 67 -2.05 -9.31 -8.17
C LYS A 67 -0.96 -10.02 -7.39
N PHE A 68 -0.65 -9.52 -6.21
CA PHE A 68 0.40 -10.05 -5.36
C PHE A 68 -0.14 -10.39 -3.96
N TYR A 69 0.65 -11.20 -3.26
CA TYR A 69 0.55 -11.40 -1.83
C TYR A 69 1.86 -10.96 -1.21
N LEU A 70 1.78 -10.11 -0.19
CA LEU A 70 2.85 -9.96 0.78
C LEU A 70 2.88 -11.23 1.60
N GLN A 71 4.07 -11.78 1.76
CA GLN A 71 4.31 -12.94 2.59
C GLN A 71 5.18 -12.56 3.78
N TYR A 72 4.95 -13.24 4.90
CA TYR A 72 5.81 -13.20 6.06
C TYR A 72 6.10 -14.63 6.51
N GLN A 73 7.38 -14.97 6.65
CA GLN A 73 7.83 -16.33 6.97
C GLN A 73 7.21 -17.39 6.04
N ASN A 74 7.15 -17.09 4.72
CA ASN A 74 6.57 -17.92 3.66
C ASN A 74 5.04 -18.16 3.74
N LYS A 75 4.31 -17.42 4.58
CA LYS A 75 2.84 -17.43 4.63
C LYS A 75 2.30 -16.17 3.98
N ASP A 76 1.25 -16.31 3.17
CA ASP A 76 0.54 -15.16 2.62
C ASP A 76 -0.19 -14.42 3.76
N ILE A 77 0.12 -13.14 3.93
CA ILE A 77 -0.48 -12.33 5.01
C ILE A 77 -1.36 -11.20 4.47
N PHE A 78 -1.08 -10.69 3.27
CA PHE A 78 -1.79 -9.53 2.78
C PHE A 78 -1.89 -9.49 1.24
N PRO A 79 -3.09 -9.62 0.65
CA PRO A 79 -3.29 -9.50 -0.78
C PRO A 79 -3.33 -8.03 -1.21
N PHE A 80 -2.73 -7.73 -2.36
CA PHE A 80 -2.82 -6.41 -2.95
C PHE A 80 -2.79 -6.45 -4.49
N THR A 81 -3.39 -5.43 -5.09
CA THR A 81 -3.31 -5.18 -6.52
C THR A 81 -2.39 -4.00 -6.78
N TRP A 82 -1.66 -4.04 -7.88
CA TRP A 82 -0.73 -3.00 -8.30
C TRP A 82 -1.04 -2.61 -9.74
N ALA A 83 -1.49 -1.37 -9.94
CA ALA A 83 -1.77 -0.80 -11.26
C ALA A 83 -0.57 0.04 -11.75
N ASP A 84 0.04 -0.37 -12.87
CA ASP A 84 1.11 0.35 -13.59
C ASP A 84 0.51 1.34 -14.60
N TYR A 85 0.62 2.64 -14.32
CA TYR A 85 0.23 3.69 -15.26
C TYR A 85 1.39 4.10 -16.16
N ARG A 86 1.12 4.07 -17.46
CA ARG A 86 2.01 4.61 -18.48
C ARG A 86 2.24 6.11 -18.29
N GLY A 87 3.45 6.57 -18.64
CA GLY A 87 3.79 7.99 -18.60
C GLY A 87 2.95 8.85 -19.56
N GLY A 88 2.37 8.26 -20.61
CA GLY A 88 1.47 8.95 -21.55
C GLY A 88 0.22 9.53 -20.89
N ALA A 89 -0.32 8.88 -19.85
CA ALA A 89 -1.49 9.37 -19.11
C ALA A 89 -1.21 10.71 -18.37
N ILE A 90 0.07 11.00 -18.08
CA ILE A 90 0.51 12.25 -17.43
C ILE A 90 0.62 13.40 -18.46
N ARG A 91 0.73 13.07 -19.75
CA ARG A 91 0.94 14.06 -20.83
C ARG A 91 -0.36 14.57 -21.45
N GLU A 92 -1.47 13.85 -21.24
CA GLU A 92 -2.77 14.27 -21.76
C GLU A 92 -3.30 15.49 -20.99
N THR A 93 -4.09 16.32 -21.67
CA THR A 93 -4.75 17.48 -21.05
C THR A 93 -5.67 17.02 -19.92
N GLN A 94 -5.85 17.85 -18.88
CA GLN A 94 -6.65 17.50 -17.70
C GLN A 94 -8.08 17.06 -18.04
N ASP A 95 -8.61 17.47 -19.19
CA ASP A 95 -9.95 17.13 -19.68
C ASP A 95 -10.03 15.81 -20.46
N SER A 96 -8.94 15.03 -20.58
CA SER A 96 -8.99 13.73 -21.25
C SER A 96 -9.64 12.66 -20.38
N GLU A 97 -10.27 11.67 -21.02
CA GLU A 97 -10.84 10.50 -20.33
C GLU A 97 -9.78 9.75 -19.50
N GLN A 98 -8.53 9.69 -20.00
CA GLN A 98 -7.42 9.06 -19.29
C GLN A 98 -6.97 9.85 -18.07
N ALA A 99 -6.96 11.19 -18.14
CA ALA A 99 -6.65 12.05 -16.99
C ALA A 99 -7.72 11.91 -15.90
N THR A 100 -9.00 11.84 -16.28
CA THR A 100 -10.13 11.61 -15.36
C THR A 100 -10.04 10.23 -14.72
N LEU A 101 -9.74 9.19 -15.50
CA LEU A 101 -9.56 7.82 -14.99
C LEU A 101 -8.39 7.76 -14.01
N LEU A 102 -7.24 8.37 -14.35
CA LEU A 102 -6.09 8.46 -13.46
C LEU A 102 -6.43 9.18 -12.15
N GLN A 103 -7.16 10.31 -12.22
CA GLN A 103 -7.59 11.03 -11.02
C GLN A 103 -8.49 10.16 -10.14
N LYS A 104 -9.46 9.44 -10.72
CA LYS A 104 -10.33 8.52 -9.99
C LYS A 104 -9.53 7.38 -9.36
N ASP A 105 -8.59 6.80 -10.10
CA ASP A 105 -7.75 5.71 -9.61
C ASP A 105 -6.83 6.17 -8.46
N LEU A 106 -6.26 7.38 -8.53
CA LEU A 106 -5.50 7.99 -7.45
C LEU A 106 -6.37 8.28 -6.22
N GLN A 107 -7.60 8.78 -6.43
CA GLN A 107 -8.56 9.03 -5.35
C GLN A 107 -9.05 7.77 -4.66
N GLN A 108 -9.01 6.62 -5.34
CA GLN A 108 -9.41 5.30 -4.82
C GLN A 108 -8.23 4.44 -4.37
N ALA A 109 -6.99 4.87 -4.60
CA ALA A 109 -5.81 4.12 -4.21
C ALA A 109 -5.67 4.06 -2.67
N ASP A 110 -5.21 2.92 -2.17
CA ASP A 110 -4.80 2.75 -0.77
C ASP A 110 -3.29 3.03 -0.62
N GLY A 111 -2.57 3.00 -1.73
CA GLY A 111 -1.15 3.28 -1.79
C GLY A 111 -0.76 3.92 -3.12
N ILE A 112 0.17 4.88 -3.10
CA ILE A 112 0.66 5.56 -4.30
C ILE A 112 2.19 5.51 -4.31
N LEU A 113 2.76 5.11 -5.45
CA LEU A 113 4.19 5.16 -5.73
C LEU A 113 4.47 6.20 -6.83
N ILE A 114 5.16 7.28 -6.48
CA ILE A 114 5.54 8.35 -7.41
C ILE A 114 6.99 8.16 -7.84
N PHE A 115 7.21 7.80 -9.09
CA PHE A 115 8.55 7.62 -9.64
C PHE A 115 9.09 8.91 -10.24
N CYS A 116 10.23 9.36 -9.72
CA CYS A 116 10.93 10.57 -10.15
C CYS A 116 12.40 10.26 -10.48
N ASP A 117 12.84 10.65 -11.67
CA ASP A 117 14.22 10.45 -12.13
C ASP A 117 15.15 11.48 -11.43
N CYS A 118 16.03 11.01 -10.54
CA CYS A 118 16.99 11.88 -9.83
C CYS A 118 17.87 12.67 -10.78
N GLN A 119 18.32 12.03 -11.86
CA GLN A 119 19.19 12.66 -12.84
C GLN A 119 18.45 13.82 -13.53
N ALA A 120 17.16 13.65 -13.84
CA ALA A 120 16.33 14.71 -14.38
C ALA A 120 16.10 15.88 -13.40
N LEU A 121 15.96 15.59 -12.10
CA LEU A 121 15.80 16.63 -11.08
C LEU A 121 17.02 17.56 -11.04
N VAL A 122 18.22 16.97 -11.01
CA VAL A 122 19.51 17.68 -10.93
C VAL A 122 19.88 18.37 -12.25
N GLN A 123 19.72 17.69 -13.38
CA GLN A 123 20.05 18.27 -14.71
C GLN A 123 19.03 19.32 -15.17
N ARG A 124 17.87 19.40 -14.52
CA ARG A 124 16.80 20.38 -14.81
C ARG A 124 16.34 20.37 -16.26
N ASP A 125 16.32 19.21 -16.90
CA ASP A 125 15.89 19.08 -18.29
C ASP A 125 14.36 19.00 -18.44
N SER A 126 13.89 18.75 -19.66
CA SER A 126 12.45 18.70 -19.98
C SER A 126 11.66 17.63 -19.19
N ARG A 127 12.31 16.61 -18.63
CA ARG A 127 11.70 15.60 -17.76
C ARG A 127 11.31 16.19 -16.40
N LYS A 128 12.01 17.22 -15.91
CA LYS A 128 11.63 17.96 -14.68
C LYS A 128 10.22 18.53 -14.77
N ASN A 129 9.83 19.06 -15.93
CA ASN A 129 8.46 19.55 -16.15
C ASN A 129 7.40 18.42 -16.09
N GLN A 130 7.78 17.19 -16.44
CA GLN A 130 6.88 16.03 -16.32
C GLN A 130 6.69 15.65 -14.85
N ILE A 131 7.75 15.71 -14.04
CA ILE A 131 7.67 15.54 -12.58
C ILE A 131 6.78 16.62 -11.95
N GLY A 132 6.90 17.87 -12.38
CA GLY A 132 6.06 18.98 -11.90
C GLY A 132 4.57 18.79 -12.20
N ARG A 133 4.24 18.35 -13.41
CA ARG A 133 2.84 18.03 -13.77
C ARG A 133 2.29 16.86 -12.95
N MET A 134 3.08 15.81 -12.80
CA MET A 134 2.70 14.63 -12.02
C MET A 134 2.46 14.98 -10.54
N THR A 135 3.38 15.72 -9.92
CA THR A 135 3.23 16.15 -8.53
C THR A 135 2.00 17.04 -8.33
N ALA A 136 1.70 17.94 -9.28
CA ALA A 136 0.48 18.74 -9.25
C ALA A 136 -0.81 17.89 -9.35
N LEU A 137 -0.85 16.90 -10.25
CA LEU A 137 -1.98 15.98 -10.38
C LEU A 137 -2.24 15.21 -9.09
N ILE A 138 -1.19 14.66 -8.49
CA ILE A 138 -1.30 13.90 -7.25
C ILE A 138 -1.68 14.81 -6.09
N THR A 139 -1.06 15.99 -5.98
CA THR A 139 -1.46 17.01 -4.99
C THR A 139 -2.96 17.29 -5.07
N ASN A 140 -3.52 17.40 -6.28
CA ASN A 140 -4.95 17.62 -6.46
C ASN A 140 -5.80 16.40 -6.06
N ALA A 141 -5.36 15.18 -6.38
CA ALA A 141 -6.04 13.96 -5.98
C ALA A 141 -6.06 13.76 -4.45
N LEU A 142 -5.01 14.22 -3.75
CA LEU A 142 -4.86 14.08 -2.30
C LEU A 142 -5.69 15.07 -1.47
N LYS A 143 -6.15 16.20 -2.05
CA LYS A 143 -6.81 17.30 -1.30
C LYS A 143 -8.02 16.87 -0.45
N ASN A 144 -8.78 15.88 -0.93
CA ASN A 144 -10.04 15.46 -0.31
C ASN A 144 -9.97 14.00 0.18
N ILE A 145 -8.78 13.50 0.47
CA ILE A 145 -8.62 12.15 1.03
C ILE A 145 -8.92 12.20 2.53
N GLU A 146 -10.00 11.54 2.92
CA GLU A 146 -10.47 11.39 4.31
C GLU A 146 -10.23 9.97 4.86
N ARG A 147 -9.27 9.25 4.29
CA ARG A 147 -8.89 7.91 4.72
C ARG A 147 -7.38 7.72 4.69
N PRO A 148 -6.81 6.91 5.59
CA PRO A 148 -5.37 6.66 5.59
C PRO A 148 -4.85 6.14 4.25
N ILE A 149 -3.75 6.72 3.74
CA ILE A 149 -3.10 6.34 2.48
C ILE A 149 -1.58 6.39 2.63
N GLY A 150 -0.89 5.40 2.07
CA GLY A 150 0.58 5.37 1.98
C GLY A 150 1.08 6.00 0.68
N LEU A 151 2.02 6.94 0.76
CA LEU A 151 2.60 7.63 -0.39
C LEU A 151 4.12 7.50 -0.40
N ALA A 152 4.69 6.74 -1.34
CA ALA A 152 6.15 6.71 -1.52
C ALA A 152 6.58 7.55 -2.72
N VAL A 153 7.47 8.51 -2.51
CA VAL A 153 8.19 9.20 -3.60
C VAL A 153 9.48 8.43 -3.88
N VAL A 154 9.49 7.70 -4.97
CA VAL A 154 10.59 6.83 -5.43
C VAL A 154 11.53 7.63 -6.31
N LEU A 155 12.69 7.96 -5.77
CA LEU A 155 13.74 8.72 -6.42
C LEU A 155 14.67 7.76 -7.17
N THR A 156 14.37 7.48 -8.44
CA THR A 156 15.08 6.48 -9.24
C THR A 156 16.40 7.01 -9.80
N LYS A 157 17.29 6.08 -10.15
CA LYS A 157 18.64 6.39 -10.70
C LYS A 157 19.45 7.24 -9.73
N ALA A 158 19.25 7.04 -8.43
CA ALA A 158 19.97 7.75 -7.39
C ALA A 158 21.49 7.49 -7.46
N ASP A 159 21.89 6.33 -7.99
CA ASP A 159 23.28 5.95 -8.27
C ASP A 159 23.95 6.79 -9.37
N LEU A 160 23.18 7.50 -10.20
CA LEU A 160 23.70 8.34 -11.29
C LEU A 160 23.92 9.80 -10.88
N VAL A 161 23.67 10.13 -9.62
CA VAL A 161 23.73 11.50 -9.09
C VAL A 161 24.67 11.52 -7.89
N ASN A 162 25.60 12.46 -7.89
CA ASN A 162 26.56 12.60 -6.80
C ASN A 162 25.92 13.26 -5.56
N GLU A 163 25.16 14.35 -5.77
CA GLU A 163 24.53 15.13 -4.70
C GLU A 163 23.15 15.65 -5.15
N LEU A 164 22.21 15.68 -4.20
CA LEU A 164 20.89 16.31 -4.37
C LEU A 164 20.81 17.52 -3.44
N ASN A 165 20.42 18.67 -4.00
CA ASN A 165 20.35 19.92 -3.23
C ASN A 165 18.89 20.27 -2.89
N GLU A 166 18.68 21.13 -1.89
CA GLU A 166 17.33 21.56 -1.48
C GLU A 166 16.49 22.11 -2.66
N ASP A 167 17.14 22.82 -3.58
CA ASP A 167 16.53 23.36 -4.79
C ASP A 167 15.90 22.30 -5.71
N ASP A 168 16.45 21.08 -5.71
CA ASP A 168 15.95 19.99 -6.54
C ASP A 168 14.61 19.46 -6.01
N PHE A 169 14.35 19.65 -4.71
CA PHE A 169 13.12 19.24 -4.04
C PHE A 169 12.01 20.28 -4.08
N LYS A 170 12.27 21.52 -4.53
CA LYS A 170 11.26 22.58 -4.65
C LYS A 170 10.02 22.17 -5.46
N ILE A 171 10.21 21.28 -6.43
CA ILE A 171 9.11 20.76 -7.25
C ILE A 171 8.07 19.96 -6.44
N PHE A 172 8.45 19.45 -5.28
CA PHE A 172 7.58 18.73 -4.36
C PHE A 172 6.94 19.62 -3.30
N GLU A 173 7.18 20.94 -3.27
CA GLU A 173 6.64 21.82 -2.22
C GLU A 173 5.12 21.76 -2.11
N GLY A 174 4.41 21.78 -3.24
CA GLY A 174 2.94 21.67 -3.26
C GLY A 174 2.46 20.34 -2.66
N LEU A 175 3.13 19.25 -3.01
CA LEU A 175 2.85 17.92 -2.49
C LEU A 175 3.15 17.84 -0.99
N SER A 176 4.30 18.36 -0.56
CA SER A 176 4.69 18.41 0.86
C SER A 176 3.70 19.20 1.70
N LYS A 177 3.21 20.34 1.20
CA LYS A 177 2.17 21.13 1.88
C LYS A 177 0.85 20.35 2.00
N ALA A 178 0.43 19.65 0.95
CA ALA A 178 -0.78 18.83 0.99
C ALA A 178 -0.67 17.65 1.97
N ILE A 179 0.49 16.98 2.01
CA ILE A 179 0.76 15.90 2.97
C ILE A 179 0.70 16.46 4.40
N LYS A 180 1.41 17.56 4.69
CA LYS A 180 1.44 18.17 6.03
C LYS A 180 0.08 18.68 6.51
N ALA A 181 -0.81 19.03 5.59
CA ALA A 181 -2.16 19.50 5.90
C ALA A 181 -3.13 18.35 6.21
N SER A 182 -2.76 17.09 5.98
CA SER A 182 -3.62 15.93 6.17
C SER A 182 -3.06 14.99 7.23
N THR A 183 -3.91 14.57 8.17
CA THR A 183 -3.58 13.51 9.15
C THR A 183 -3.73 12.11 8.56
N TYR A 184 -4.22 12.00 7.32
CA TYR A 184 -4.49 10.72 6.65
C TYR A 184 -3.37 10.27 5.73
N ILE A 185 -2.39 11.11 5.42
CA ILE A 185 -1.36 10.80 4.42
C ILE A 185 -0.05 10.49 5.13
N ALA A 186 0.35 9.22 5.12
CA ALA A 186 1.69 8.81 5.51
C ALA A 186 2.59 8.82 4.27
N SER A 187 3.71 9.53 4.31
CA SER A 187 4.60 9.63 3.15
C SER A 187 6.07 9.36 3.47
N MET A 188 6.78 8.75 2.51
CA MET A 188 8.23 8.56 2.57
C MET A 188 8.87 8.89 1.21
N MET A 189 10.03 9.53 1.21
CA MET A 189 10.84 9.78 0.01
C MET A 189 12.07 8.90 0.05
N ILE A 190 12.28 8.07 -0.97
CA ILE A 190 13.23 6.96 -0.93
C ILE A 190 14.08 6.97 -2.21
N PRO A 191 15.41 7.21 -2.10
CA PRO A 191 16.34 7.01 -3.21
C PRO A 191 16.51 5.52 -3.49
N VAL A 192 16.39 5.16 -4.77
CA VAL A 192 16.52 3.79 -5.25
C VAL A 192 17.44 3.72 -6.46
N ALA A 193 18.20 2.62 -6.53
CA ALA A 193 19.01 2.27 -7.67
C ALA A 193 18.64 0.85 -8.11
N CYS A 194 18.26 0.70 -9.37
CA CYS A 194 17.84 -0.58 -9.95
C CYS A 194 18.94 -1.04 -10.92
N GLY A 195 19.95 -1.73 -10.40
CA GLY A 195 21.09 -2.21 -11.16
C GLY A 195 21.57 -3.58 -10.66
N PRO A 196 22.81 -3.98 -11.00
CA PRO A 196 23.41 -5.21 -10.48
C PRO A 196 23.45 -5.29 -8.95
N GLU A 197 23.65 -4.13 -8.32
CA GLU A 197 23.63 -3.94 -6.86
C GLU A 197 22.44 -3.03 -6.53
N PRO A 198 21.25 -3.60 -6.29
CA PRO A 198 20.06 -2.80 -6.02
C PRO A 198 20.18 -2.11 -4.65
N ILE A 199 19.74 -0.86 -4.59
CA ILE A 199 19.72 -0.05 -3.37
C ILE A 199 18.27 0.29 -3.04
N ASN A 200 17.83 -0.07 -1.83
CA ASN A 200 16.53 0.28 -1.24
C ASN A 200 15.30 -0.10 -2.08
N VAL A 201 15.41 -1.06 -3.01
CA VAL A 201 14.34 -1.32 -3.99
C VAL A 201 13.08 -1.91 -3.35
N GLU A 202 13.22 -2.56 -2.19
CA GLU A 202 12.14 -3.11 -1.38
C GLU A 202 11.40 -2.04 -0.56
N LEU A 203 12.10 -1.00 -0.11
CA LEU A 203 11.58 -0.05 0.88
C LEU A 203 10.30 0.67 0.43
N PRO A 204 10.17 1.18 -0.81
CA PRO A 204 8.95 1.90 -1.21
C PRO A 204 7.69 1.06 -1.14
N LEU A 205 7.78 -0.21 -1.57
CA LEU A 205 6.64 -1.10 -1.52
C LEU A 205 6.36 -1.51 -0.07
N LEU A 206 7.38 -1.93 0.69
CA LEU A 206 7.18 -2.36 2.08
C LEU A 206 6.63 -1.23 2.96
N PHE A 207 7.03 0.03 2.71
CA PHE A 207 6.43 1.20 3.34
C PHE A 207 4.93 1.33 3.06
N VAL A 208 4.53 1.28 1.78
CA VAL A 208 3.12 1.38 1.42
C VAL A 208 2.31 0.21 1.97
N LEU A 209 2.86 -1.01 1.89
CA LEU A 209 2.21 -2.20 2.44
C LEU A 209 2.10 -2.14 3.96
N TYR A 210 3.09 -1.62 4.68
CA TYR A 210 3.02 -1.39 6.12
C TYR A 210 1.78 -0.59 6.48
N ILE A 211 1.54 0.54 5.80
CA ILE A 211 0.34 1.35 6.01
C ILE A 211 -0.93 0.53 5.80
N GLY A 212 -1.01 -0.24 4.70
CA GLY A 212 -2.16 -1.10 4.40
C GLY A 212 -2.41 -2.19 5.45
N VAL A 213 -1.37 -2.90 5.86
CA VAL A 213 -1.45 -3.98 6.86
C VAL A 213 -1.81 -3.40 8.24
N PHE A 214 -1.21 -2.26 8.62
CA PHE A 214 -1.49 -1.57 9.87
C PHE A 214 -2.95 -1.11 9.96
N ILE A 215 -3.48 -0.52 8.89
CA ILE A 215 -4.91 -0.12 8.83
C ILE A 215 -5.82 -1.34 9.00
N GLN A 216 -5.52 -2.44 8.30
CA GLN A 216 -6.30 -3.67 8.40
C GLN A 216 -6.28 -4.24 9.83
N ALA A 217 -5.11 -4.26 10.47
CA ALA A 217 -4.97 -4.74 11.84
C ALA A 217 -5.78 -3.87 12.83
N ASN A 218 -5.73 -2.53 12.67
CA ASN A 218 -6.51 -1.62 13.51
C ASN A 218 -8.01 -1.77 13.30
N TYR A 219 -8.44 -1.94 12.04
CA TYR A 219 -9.84 -2.17 11.70
C TYR A 219 -10.36 -3.46 12.38
N LEU A 220 -9.63 -4.57 12.24
CA LEU A 220 -10.00 -5.83 12.88
C LEU A 220 -10.01 -5.73 14.40
N THR A 221 -9.03 -5.03 14.99
CA THR A 221 -8.98 -4.79 16.44
C THR A 221 -10.22 -4.04 16.93
N LYS A 222 -10.67 -3.02 16.16
CA LYS A 222 -11.90 -2.28 16.47
C LYS A 222 -13.14 -3.18 16.39
N GLU A 223 -13.29 -3.97 15.33
CA GLU A 223 -14.42 -4.91 15.18
C GLU A 223 -14.45 -5.95 16.31
N ILE A 224 -13.29 -6.49 16.70
CA ILE A 224 -13.18 -7.43 17.82
C ILE A 224 -13.68 -6.78 19.12
N ASN A 225 -13.27 -5.55 19.39
CA ASN A 225 -13.69 -4.83 20.59
C ASN A 225 -15.19 -4.51 20.58
N GLU A 226 -15.75 -4.11 19.44
CA GLU A 226 -17.19 -3.88 19.28
C GLU A 226 -18.00 -5.16 19.54
N HIS A 227 -17.57 -6.30 18.97
CA HIS A 227 -18.23 -7.59 19.19
C HIS A 227 -18.09 -8.08 20.64
N LYS A 228 -16.95 -7.86 21.29
CA LYS A 228 -16.78 -8.18 22.72
C LYS A 228 -17.68 -7.33 23.61
N GLN A 229 -17.74 -6.02 23.36
CA GLN A 229 -18.64 -5.12 24.09
C GLN A 229 -20.12 -5.50 23.91
N MET A 230 -20.49 -5.91 22.69
CA MET A 230 -21.84 -6.40 22.40
C MET A 230 -22.16 -7.70 23.14
N ALA A 231 -21.20 -8.64 23.19
CA ALA A 231 -21.35 -9.87 23.97
C ALA A 231 -21.55 -9.58 25.46
N GLU A 232 -20.71 -8.71 26.05
CA GLU A 232 -20.85 -8.29 27.45
C GLU A 232 -22.18 -7.59 27.72
N TYR A 233 -22.67 -6.79 26.76
CA TYR A 233 -23.98 -6.15 26.85
C TYR A 233 -25.10 -7.20 26.96
N TYR A 234 -25.12 -8.19 26.06
CA TYR A 234 -26.13 -9.24 26.07
C TYR A 234 -26.03 -10.15 27.29
N GLU A 235 -24.82 -10.50 27.72
CA GLU A 235 -24.61 -11.28 28.95
C GLU A 235 -25.21 -10.57 30.16
N LYS A 236 -25.02 -9.24 30.28
CA LYS A 236 -25.61 -8.45 31.36
C LYS A 236 -27.14 -8.49 31.38
N GLN A 237 -27.79 -8.59 30.22
CA GLN A 237 -29.26 -8.70 30.13
C GLN A 237 -29.78 -10.06 30.64
N THR A 238 -28.92 -11.08 30.73
CA THR A 238 -29.29 -12.40 31.25
C THR A 238 -29.26 -12.48 32.78
N TYR A 239 -28.71 -11.49 33.49
CA TYR A 239 -28.61 -11.54 34.94
C TYR A 239 -29.93 -11.17 35.66
N GLY A 240 -30.26 -11.96 36.68
CA GLY A 240 -31.38 -11.71 37.58
C GLY A 240 -32.71 -12.37 37.16
N PHE A 241 -33.71 -12.25 38.03
CA PHE A 241 -35.02 -12.91 37.85
C PHE A 241 -35.76 -12.42 36.58
N GLY A 242 -35.64 -11.13 36.24
CA GLY A 242 -36.23 -10.57 35.02
C GLY A 242 -35.59 -11.12 33.74
N GLY A 243 -34.25 -11.24 33.71
CA GLY A 243 -33.53 -11.83 32.58
C GLY A 243 -33.87 -13.30 32.36
N PHE A 244 -33.99 -14.07 33.45
CA PHE A 244 -34.41 -15.48 33.38
C PHE A 244 -35.84 -15.67 32.85
N VAL A 245 -36.79 -14.84 33.29
CA VAL A 245 -38.18 -14.90 32.80
C VAL A 245 -38.27 -14.51 31.33
N GLN A 246 -37.55 -13.46 30.92
CA GLN A 246 -37.48 -13.04 29.52
C GLN A 246 -36.86 -14.13 28.63
N GLU A 247 -35.78 -14.77 29.08
CA GLU A 247 -35.13 -15.85 28.35
C GLU A 247 -36.07 -17.05 28.13
N LEU A 248 -36.80 -17.48 29.17
CA LEU A 248 -37.82 -18.54 29.02
C LEU A 248 -38.94 -18.15 28.07
N TRP A 249 -39.35 -16.88 28.08
CA TRP A 249 -40.38 -16.35 27.19
C TRP A 249 -39.90 -16.33 25.74
N ASP A 250 -38.67 -15.90 25.49
CA ASP A 250 -38.05 -15.88 24.17
C ASP A 250 -37.89 -17.30 23.61
N ILE A 251 -37.45 -18.26 24.43
CA ILE A 251 -37.41 -19.69 24.07
C ILE A 251 -38.81 -20.20 23.70
N PHE A 252 -39.83 -19.87 24.49
CA PHE A 252 -41.21 -20.28 24.21
C PHE A 252 -41.76 -19.71 22.90
N GLN A 253 -41.37 -18.48 22.55
CA GLN A 253 -41.76 -17.82 21.30
C GLN A 253 -40.90 -18.20 20.09
N GLY A 254 -39.78 -18.91 20.29
CA GLY A 254 -38.81 -19.23 19.24
C GLY A 254 -37.96 -18.03 18.80
N ASN A 255 -37.83 -17.01 19.66
CA ASN A 255 -36.97 -15.85 19.42
C ASN A 255 -35.53 -16.15 19.85
N THR A 256 -34.56 -15.47 19.24
CA THR A 256 -33.16 -15.53 19.67
C THR A 256 -33.02 -14.94 21.08
N THR A 257 -32.42 -15.71 21.99
CA THR A 257 -32.18 -15.30 23.37
C THR A 257 -30.97 -14.38 23.49
N TYR A 258 -30.91 -13.57 24.56
CA TYR A 258 -29.70 -12.79 24.86
C TYR A 258 -28.45 -13.67 25.06
N ARG A 259 -28.60 -14.90 25.57
CA ARG A 259 -27.48 -15.84 25.68
C ARG A 259 -26.96 -16.26 24.31
N GLU A 260 -27.84 -16.57 23.37
CA GLU A 260 -27.47 -16.88 21.99
C GLU A 260 -26.84 -15.68 21.28
N MET A 261 -27.40 -14.48 21.42
CA MET A 261 -26.82 -13.25 20.84
C MET A 261 -25.44 -12.93 21.41
N SER A 262 -25.22 -13.20 22.70
CA SER A 262 -23.91 -13.07 23.35
C SER A 262 -22.91 -14.07 22.75
N GLN A 263 -23.30 -15.33 22.61
CA GLN A 263 -22.46 -16.37 22.01
C GLN A 263 -22.11 -16.05 20.55
N GLU A 264 -23.09 -15.65 19.75
CA GLU A 264 -22.89 -15.24 18.36
C GLU A 264 -21.89 -14.07 18.26
N SER A 265 -21.99 -13.09 19.16
CA SER A 265 -21.07 -11.95 19.20
C SER A 265 -19.64 -12.38 19.57
N LEU A 266 -19.47 -13.32 20.49
CA LEU A 266 -18.16 -13.90 20.82
C LEU A 266 -17.57 -14.72 19.68
N GLU A 267 -18.40 -15.47 18.94
CA GLU A 267 -17.97 -16.21 17.76
C GLU A 267 -17.49 -15.27 16.64
N LYS A 268 -18.20 -14.15 16.43
CA LYS A 268 -17.76 -13.09 15.51
C LYS A 268 -16.43 -12.49 15.94
N ALA A 269 -16.28 -12.13 17.22
CA ALA A 269 -15.01 -11.63 17.76
C ALA A 269 -13.87 -12.64 17.57
N THR A 270 -14.12 -13.92 17.79
CA THR A 270 -13.15 -15.01 17.62
C THR A 270 -12.75 -15.19 16.17
N THR A 271 -13.71 -15.10 15.24
CA THR A 271 -13.46 -15.18 13.80
C THR A 271 -12.57 -14.02 13.36
N LYS A 272 -12.89 -12.79 13.78
CA LYS A 272 -12.08 -11.61 13.50
C LYS A 272 -10.69 -11.67 14.12
N TYR A 273 -10.55 -12.25 15.30
CA TYR A 273 -9.24 -12.48 15.91
C TYR A 273 -8.36 -13.42 15.06
N LYS A 274 -8.94 -14.50 14.49
CA LYS A 274 -8.21 -15.39 13.57
C LYS A 274 -7.75 -14.67 12.29
N GLU A 275 -8.49 -13.67 11.84
CA GLU A 275 -8.06 -12.80 10.71
C GLU A 275 -6.95 -11.83 11.13
N LEU A 276 -6.96 -11.33 12.37
CA LEU A 276 -5.98 -10.38 12.91
C LEU A 276 -4.64 -11.04 13.26
N GLU A 277 -4.69 -12.22 13.89
CA GLU A 277 -3.53 -12.96 14.38
C GLU A 277 -2.35 -13.01 13.39
N PRO A 278 -2.53 -13.37 12.11
CA PRO A 278 -1.42 -13.43 11.16
C PRO A 278 -0.83 -12.05 10.79
N LEU A 279 -1.45 -10.94 11.19
CA LEU A 279 -1.00 -9.58 10.88
C LEU A 279 -0.19 -8.94 12.02
N ILE A 280 -0.32 -9.42 13.26
CA ILE A 280 0.28 -8.77 14.45
C ILE A 280 1.81 -8.71 14.33
N GLU A 281 2.46 -9.86 14.17
CA GLU A 281 3.93 -9.92 14.06
C GLU A 281 4.46 -9.20 12.80
N PRO A 282 3.84 -9.37 11.60
CA PRO A 282 4.23 -8.59 10.42
C PRO A 282 4.17 -7.08 10.59
N VAL A 283 3.16 -6.53 11.28
CA VAL A 283 3.05 -5.07 11.49
C VAL A 283 4.25 -4.57 12.29
N GLU A 284 4.59 -5.24 13.40
CA GLU A 284 5.73 -4.86 14.24
C GLU A 284 7.07 -5.04 13.51
N ALA A 285 7.21 -6.13 12.75
CA ALA A 285 8.40 -6.38 11.96
C ALA A 285 8.60 -5.32 10.86
N LEU A 286 7.53 -4.93 10.15
CA LEU A 286 7.59 -3.84 9.16
C LEU A 286 7.91 -2.49 9.82
N LYS A 287 7.24 -2.15 10.93
CA LYS A 287 7.49 -0.90 11.68
C LYS A 287 8.96 -0.80 12.07
N LYS A 288 9.52 -1.87 12.63
CA LYS A 288 10.93 -1.96 13.02
C LYS A 288 11.87 -1.83 11.82
N TYR A 289 11.62 -2.59 10.75
CA TYR A 289 12.48 -2.59 9.57
C TYR A 289 12.52 -1.22 8.89
N LEU A 290 11.36 -0.54 8.79
CA LEU A 290 11.23 0.78 8.18
C LEU A 290 11.70 1.92 9.10
N SER A 291 12.11 1.62 10.34
CA SER A 291 12.53 2.60 11.35
C SER A 291 11.49 3.71 11.59
N ILE A 292 10.20 3.36 11.54
CA ILE A 292 9.12 4.31 11.77
C ILE A 292 8.98 4.53 13.29
N SER A 293 9.29 5.75 13.75
CA SER A 293 9.12 6.17 15.15
C SER A 293 7.63 6.34 15.51
N GLU A 294 7.31 6.14 16.79
CA GLU A 294 5.96 6.36 17.36
C GLU A 294 5.52 7.83 17.34
#